data_AF-A0A6C0ESI8-F1
#
_entry.id   AF-A0A6C0ESI8-F1
#
_cell.length_a   1.000
_cell.length_b   1.000
_cell.length_c   1.000
_cell.angle_alpha   90.00
_cell.angle_beta   90.00
_cell.angle_gamma   90.00
#
_symmetry.space_group_name_H-M   'P 1'
#
loop_
_entity.id
_entity.type
_entity.pdbx_description
1 polymer ?
#
loop_
_entity_poly.entity_id
_entity_poly.type
_entity_poly.pdbx_seq_one_letter_code
_entity_poly.pdbx_strand_id
1 'polypeptide(L)'
;MGSSASVMKSKLIKPDDCSQENWKQILRLFDRLDSDGTQSIEDGELMGNIAILHVDNNIKRLRDNKRALVNKLEFAKEKILSDLEINIKKLRKEAEESIKILTDDNYKITTGTDASIAVLNNMTLEEKSQKIRKAICGNKDCIEFWDFYNYMKTRTDDIPNIIW
;
A
#
# COMPACT_ATOMS: atom_id res chain seq x y z
N MET A 1 -16.33 63.31 61.07
CA MET A 1 -17.36 63.28 60.01
C MET A 1 -16.68 63.72 58.72
N GLY A 2 -16.54 62.97 57.64
CA GLY A 2 -16.74 61.57 57.32
C GLY A 2 -16.11 61.45 55.93
N SER A 3 -15.07 60.62 55.79
CA SER A 3 -14.38 60.42 54.51
C SER A 3 -15.31 59.66 53.56
N SER A 4 -15.78 60.33 52.52
CA SER A 4 -16.38 59.66 51.37
C SER A 4 -15.25 58.98 50.58
N ALA A 5 -15.00 57.71 50.91
CA ALA A 5 -14.20 56.84 50.09
C ALA A 5 -14.95 56.58 48.79
N SER A 6 -14.50 57.24 47.72
CA SER A 6 -14.89 56.92 46.35
C SER A 6 -14.47 55.47 46.07
N VAL A 7 -15.46 54.59 45.94
CA VAL A 7 -15.26 53.17 45.59
C VAL A 7 -14.62 53.14 44.21
N MET A 8 -13.32 52.85 44.16
CA MET A 8 -12.60 52.67 42.91
C MET A 8 -13.21 51.48 42.16
N LYS A 9 -13.90 51.75 41.04
CA LYS A 9 -14.28 50.74 40.06
C LYS A 9 -13.00 50.08 39.55
N SER A 10 -12.74 48.84 39.96
CA SER A 10 -11.59 48.06 39.49
C SER A 10 -11.69 47.87 37.97
N LYS A 11 -10.73 48.41 37.22
CA LYS A 11 -10.60 48.16 35.78
C LYS A 11 -10.36 46.66 35.57
N LEU A 12 -11.24 46.01 34.81
CA LEU A 12 -11.05 44.62 34.39
C LEU A 12 -9.74 44.50 33.61
N ILE A 13 -8.83 43.67 34.10
CA ILE A 13 -7.52 43.43 33.49
C ILE A 13 -7.67 42.31 32.47
N LYS A 14 -7.05 42.47 31.29
CA LYS A 14 -7.06 41.47 30.23
C LYS A 14 -6.33 40.19 30.68
N PRO A 15 -6.93 39.00 30.52
CA PRO A 15 -6.25 37.72 30.70
C PRO A 15 -5.13 37.47 29.67
N ASP A 16 -4.10 36.73 30.03
CA ASP A 16 -2.93 36.48 29.17
C ASP A 16 -3.25 35.58 27.95
N ASP A 17 -4.25 34.71 28.07
CA ASP A 17 -4.73 33.80 27.03
C ASP A 17 -5.73 34.44 26.04
N CYS A 18 -6.15 35.68 26.31
CA CYS A 18 -7.08 36.42 25.46
C CYS A 18 -6.34 37.45 24.59
N SER A 19 -6.55 37.40 23.27
CA SER A 19 -6.01 38.43 22.38
C SER A 19 -6.61 39.80 22.71
N GLN A 20 -5.85 40.88 22.49
CA GLN A 20 -6.30 42.24 22.76
C GLN A 20 -7.61 42.58 22.00
N GLU A 21 -7.78 42.04 20.79
CA GLU A 21 -8.96 42.25 19.97
C GLU A 21 -10.18 41.49 20.53
N ASN A 22 -10.02 40.22 20.87
CA ASN A 22 -11.08 39.41 21.47
C ASN A 22 -11.53 40.01 22.81
N TRP A 23 -10.57 40.47 23.63
CA TRP A 23 -10.87 41.12 24.90
C TRP A 23 -11.73 42.37 24.74
N LYS A 24 -11.39 43.23 23.76
CA LYS A 24 -12.20 44.42 23.46
C LYS A 24 -13.60 44.07 22.99
N GLN A 25 -13.75 43.00 22.20
CA GLN A 25 -15.05 42.54 21.73
C GLN A 25 -15.91 41.97 22.87
N ILE A 26 -15.30 41.20 23.78
CA ILE A 26 -15.96 40.67 24.98
C ILE A 26 -16.42 41.81 25.89
N LEU A 27 -15.56 42.80 26.17
CA LEU A 27 -15.93 43.96 26.98
C LEU A 27 -17.08 44.74 26.35
N ARG A 28 -17.02 45.03 25.05
CA ARG A 28 -18.12 45.73 24.34
C ARG A 28 -19.44 44.97 24.35
N LEU A 29 -19.39 43.64 24.32
CA LEU A 29 -20.58 42.80 24.41
C LEU A 29 -21.13 42.84 25.84
N PHE A 30 -20.26 42.69 26.84
CA PHE A 30 -20.65 42.74 28.25
C PHE A 30 -21.24 44.10 28.63
N ASP A 31 -20.60 45.21 28.26
CA ASP A 31 -21.09 46.57 28.50
C ASP A 31 -22.45 46.84 27.85
N ARG A 32 -22.81 46.11 26.78
CA ARG A 32 -24.14 46.21 26.14
C ARG A 32 -25.22 45.39 26.83
N LEU A 33 -24.83 44.39 27.62
CA LEU A 33 -25.73 43.49 28.36
C LEU A 33 -25.84 43.91 29.83
N ASP A 34 -24.85 44.60 30.37
CA ASP A 34 -24.85 45.20 31.71
C ASP A 34 -25.39 46.63 31.61
N SER A 35 -26.65 46.77 31.16
CA SER A 35 -27.25 48.07 30.83
C SER A 35 -27.46 48.98 32.05
N ASP A 36 -27.51 48.40 33.26
CA ASP A 36 -27.65 49.09 34.54
C ASP A 36 -26.30 49.34 35.25
N GLY A 37 -25.19 48.82 34.70
CA GLY A 37 -23.84 48.99 35.23
C GLY A 37 -23.61 48.31 36.58
N THR A 38 -24.43 47.29 36.90
CA THR A 38 -24.32 46.49 38.12
C THR A 38 -23.23 45.42 38.03
N GLN A 39 -22.59 45.28 36.87
CA GLN A 39 -21.67 44.19 36.54
C GLN A 39 -22.37 42.84 36.58
N SER A 40 -23.67 42.80 36.30
CA SER A 40 -24.48 41.59 36.26
C SER A 40 -25.44 41.63 35.07
N ILE A 41 -25.67 40.47 34.45
CA ILE A 41 -26.56 40.36 33.29
C ILE A 41 -27.86 39.73 33.78
N GLU A 42 -28.99 40.40 33.56
CA GLU A 42 -30.30 39.86 33.92
C GLU A 42 -30.67 38.66 33.04
N ASP A 43 -31.32 37.65 33.64
CA ASP A 43 -31.69 36.40 32.97
C ASP A 43 -32.51 36.62 31.68
N GLY A 44 -33.33 37.67 31.61
CA GLY A 44 -34.12 38.01 30.43
C GLY A 44 -33.29 38.41 29.21
N GLU A 45 -32.18 39.12 29.41
CA GLU A 45 -31.28 39.58 28.33
C GLU A 45 -30.32 38.47 27.89
N LEU A 46 -29.91 37.60 28.82
CA LEU A 46 -29.15 36.37 28.53
C LEU A 46 -29.99 35.36 27.73
N MET A 47 -31.28 35.22 28.07
CA MET A 47 -32.26 34.32 27.43
C MET A 47 -32.69 34.75 26.03
N GLY A 48 -32.31 35.96 25.58
CA GLY A 48 -32.67 36.50 24.27
C GLY A 48 -31.74 36.06 23.13
N ASN A 49 -31.27 37.03 22.36
CA ASN A 49 -30.50 36.79 21.12
C ASN A 49 -29.17 36.06 21.34
N ILE A 50 -28.58 36.12 22.55
CA ILE A 50 -27.31 35.45 22.86
C ILE A 50 -27.48 33.96 23.00
N ALA A 51 -28.54 33.49 23.67
CA ALA A 51 -28.86 32.08 23.76
C ALA A 51 -29.11 31.48 22.36
N ILE A 52 -29.87 32.19 21.51
CA ILE A 52 -30.12 31.79 20.12
C ILE A 52 -28.81 31.73 19.34
N LEU A 53 -27.99 32.78 19.40
CA LEU A 53 -26.70 32.83 18.72
C LEU A 53 -25.74 31.72 19.19
N HIS A 54 -25.74 31.41 20.48
CA HIS A 54 -24.94 30.32 21.04
C HIS A 54 -25.36 28.96 20.47
N VAL A 55 -26.66 28.68 20.45
CA VAL A 55 -27.21 27.45 19.88
C VAL A 55 -26.91 27.36 18.39
N ASP A 56 -27.11 28.44 17.64
CA ASP A 56 -26.85 28.48 16.19
C ASP A 56 -25.37 28.27 15.87
N ASN A 57 -24.46 28.89 16.63
CA ASN A 57 -23.03 28.69 16.48
C ASN A 57 -22.62 27.24 16.80
N ASN A 58 -23.21 26.63 17.83
CA ASN A 58 -22.99 25.23 18.13
C ASN A 58 -23.49 24.31 17.01
N ILE A 59 -24.69 24.57 16.48
CA ILE A 59 -25.24 23.83 15.34
C ILE A 59 -24.33 23.97 14.12
N LYS A 60 -23.85 25.18 13.82
CA LYS A 60 -22.91 25.43 12.73
C LYS A 60 -21.63 24.63 12.92
N ARG A 61 -21.00 24.69 14.10
CA ARG A 61 -19.79 23.91 14.42
C ARG A 61 -20.01 22.41 14.25
N LEU A 62 -21.16 21.88 14.69
CA LEU A 62 -21.50 20.48 14.50
C LEU A 62 -21.67 20.11 13.02
N ARG A 63 -22.31 20.97 12.21
CA ARG A 63 -22.46 20.76 10.76
C ARG A 63 -21.11 20.79 10.05
N ASP A 64 -20.23 21.72 10.41
CA ASP A 64 -18.89 21.85 9.82
C ASP A 64 -18.03 20.63 10.18
N ASN A 65 -18.08 20.18 11.44
CA ASN A 65 -17.40 18.95 11.87
C ASN A 65 -17.93 17.72 11.12
N LYS A 66 -19.25 17.58 10.99
CA LYS A 66 -19.87 16.49 10.22
C LYS A 66 -19.37 16.50 8.77
N ARG A 67 -19.36 17.67 8.12
CA ARG A 67 -18.87 17.81 6.75
C ARG A 67 -17.40 17.42 6.62
N ALA A 68 -16.55 17.91 7.53
CA ALA A 68 -15.13 17.56 7.53
C ALA A 68 -14.90 16.06 7.67
N LEU A 69 -15.66 15.38 8.55
CA LEU A 69 -15.59 13.94 8.72
C LEU A 69 -16.03 13.17 7.48
N VAL A 70 -17.14 13.57 6.84
CA VAL A 70 -17.63 12.97 5.59
C VAL A 70 -16.58 13.11 4.49
N ASN A 71 -16.06 14.33 4.27
CA ASN A 71 -15.05 14.57 3.25
C ASN A 71 -13.77 13.75 3.50
N LYS A 72 -13.33 13.64 4.76
CA LYS A 72 -12.16 12.84 5.13
C LYS A 72 -12.39 11.35 4.85
N LEU A 73 -13.59 10.85 5.12
CA LEU A 73 -13.96 9.46 4.86
C LEU A 73 -14.05 9.19 3.35
N GLU A 74 -14.66 10.08 2.58
CA GLU A 74 -14.74 9.97 1.12
C GLU A 74 -13.34 9.97 0.49
N PHE A 75 -12.49 10.91 0.88
CA PHE A 75 -11.11 10.97 0.42
C PHE A 75 -10.33 9.67 0.77
N ALA A 76 -10.49 9.17 1.99
CA ALA A 76 -9.84 7.91 2.40
C ALA A 76 -10.35 6.72 1.56
N LYS A 77 -11.65 6.66 1.28
CA LYS A 77 -12.25 5.62 0.44
C LYS A 77 -11.73 5.67 -0.99
N GLU A 78 -11.69 6.86 -1.60
CA GLU A 78 -11.16 7.05 -2.96
C GLU A 78 -9.69 6.66 -3.04
N LYS A 79 -8.90 7.03 -2.04
CA LYS A 79 -7.50 6.63 -1.96
C LYS A 79 -7.34 5.11 -1.91
N ILE A 80 -8.09 4.42 -1.06
CA ILE A 80 -8.05 2.95 -0.97
C ILE A 80 -8.41 2.30 -2.31
N LEU A 81 -9.44 2.81 -3.00
CA LEU A 81 -9.84 2.29 -4.31
C LEU A 81 -8.76 2.51 -5.37
N SER A 82 -8.14 3.70 -5.40
CA SER A 82 -7.06 4.01 -6.33
C SER A 82 -5.83 3.12 -6.08
N ASP A 83 -5.42 2.95 -4.82
CA ASP A 83 -4.32 2.08 -4.43
C ASP A 83 -4.59 0.62 -4.83
N LEU A 84 -5.84 0.15 -4.64
CA LEU A 84 -6.27 -1.19 -5.04
C LEU A 84 -6.16 -1.38 -6.57
N GLU A 85 -6.62 -0.43 -7.37
CA GLU A 85 -6.51 -0.50 -8.83
C GLU A 85 -5.07 -0.54 -9.31
N ILE A 86 -4.18 0.26 -8.71
CA ILE A 86 -2.75 0.27 -9.02
C ILE A 86 -2.13 -1.09 -8.70
N ASN A 87 -2.44 -1.65 -7.52
CA ASN A 87 -1.91 -2.94 -7.10
C ASN A 87 -2.40 -4.09 -7.99
N ILE A 88 -3.68 -4.11 -8.37
CA ILE A 88 -4.22 -5.11 -9.29
C ILE A 88 -3.51 -5.03 -10.65
N LYS A 89 -3.32 -3.82 -11.20
CA LYS A 89 -2.60 -3.64 -12.48
C LYS A 89 -1.16 -4.14 -12.38
N LYS A 90 -0.47 -3.82 -11.28
CA LYS A 90 0.91 -4.27 -11.04
C LYS A 90 0.99 -5.80 -10.98
N LEU A 91 0.16 -6.44 -10.16
CA LEU A 91 0.15 -7.90 -10.00
C LEU A 91 -0.18 -8.62 -11.31
N ARG A 92 -1.11 -8.09 -12.11
CA ARG A 92 -1.42 -8.65 -13.44
C ARG A 92 -0.21 -8.59 -14.36
N LYS A 93 0.47 -7.45 -14.41
CA LYS A 93 1.68 -7.29 -15.24
C LYS A 93 2.79 -8.26 -14.82
N GLU A 94 3.04 -8.38 -13.52
CA GLU A 94 4.05 -9.31 -12.98
C GLU A 94 3.71 -10.78 -13.33
N ALA A 95 2.44 -11.15 -13.26
CA ALA A 95 1.97 -12.48 -13.63
C ALA A 95 2.13 -12.73 -15.14
N GLU A 96 1.75 -11.77 -15.99
CA GLU A 96 1.91 -11.84 -17.45
C GLU A 96 3.38 -11.98 -17.86
N GLU A 97 4.28 -11.21 -17.24
CA GLU A 97 5.73 -11.32 -17.47
C GLU A 97 6.27 -12.69 -17.05
N SER A 98 5.84 -13.21 -15.90
CA SER A 98 6.24 -14.54 -15.41
C SER A 98 5.77 -15.65 -16.34
N ILE A 99 4.51 -15.59 -16.80
CA ILE A 99 3.95 -16.56 -17.75
C ILE A 99 4.73 -16.51 -19.07
N LYS A 100 5.06 -15.32 -19.56
CA LYS A 100 5.83 -15.15 -20.78
C LYS A 100 7.21 -15.79 -20.66
N ILE A 101 7.94 -15.54 -19.57
CA ILE A 101 9.26 -16.15 -19.32
C ILE A 101 9.15 -17.67 -19.34
N LEU A 102 8.21 -18.25 -18.59
CA LEU A 102 8.00 -19.69 -18.54
C LEU A 102 7.65 -20.28 -19.91
N THR A 103 6.84 -19.57 -20.69
CA THR A 103 6.44 -20.01 -22.04
C THR A 103 7.64 -20.00 -23.00
N ASP A 104 8.44 -18.92 -22.97
CA ASP A 104 9.64 -18.77 -23.79
C ASP A 104 10.70 -19.82 -23.43
N ASP A 105 10.89 -20.09 -22.14
CA ASP A 105 11.84 -21.10 -21.67
C ASP A 105 11.37 -22.52 -22.02
N ASN A 106 10.08 -22.81 -21.84
CA ASN A 106 9.52 -24.09 -22.28
C ASN A 106 9.69 -24.28 -23.79
N TYR A 107 9.43 -23.24 -24.59
CA TYR A 107 9.62 -23.29 -26.04
C TYR A 107 11.09 -23.56 -26.42
N LYS A 108 12.06 -22.91 -25.76
CA LYS A 108 13.48 -23.18 -26.00
C LYS A 108 13.87 -24.61 -25.63
N ILE A 109 13.37 -25.11 -24.50
CA ILE A 109 13.66 -26.48 -24.05
C ILE A 109 13.07 -27.50 -25.02
N THR A 110 11.81 -27.34 -25.42
CA THR A 110 11.15 -28.27 -26.34
C THR A 110 11.82 -28.25 -27.70
N THR A 111 12.02 -27.08 -28.30
CA THR A 111 12.68 -26.97 -29.61
C THR A 111 14.13 -27.46 -29.58
N GLY A 112 14.90 -27.18 -28.52
CA GLY A 112 16.26 -27.68 -28.36
C GLY A 112 16.31 -29.20 -28.16
N THR A 113 15.36 -29.77 -27.44
CA THR A 113 15.21 -31.21 -27.26
C THR A 113 14.82 -31.88 -28.57
N ASP A 114 13.84 -31.34 -29.29
CA ASP A 114 13.38 -31.83 -30.60
C ASP A 114 14.52 -31.80 -31.62
N ALA A 115 15.31 -30.72 -31.65
CA ALA A 115 16.49 -30.63 -32.50
C ALA A 115 17.54 -31.71 -32.15
N SER A 116 17.77 -31.94 -30.85
CA SER A 116 18.71 -32.97 -30.39
C SER A 116 18.23 -34.38 -30.75
N ILE A 117 16.93 -34.65 -30.59
CA ILE A 117 16.30 -35.91 -31.01
C ILE A 117 16.43 -36.09 -32.51
N ALA A 118 16.13 -35.05 -33.30
CA ALA A 118 16.24 -35.10 -34.76
C ALA A 118 17.68 -35.41 -35.20
N VAL A 119 18.68 -34.77 -34.59
CA VAL A 119 20.09 -35.07 -34.83
C VAL A 119 20.41 -36.54 -34.53
N LEU A 120 20.00 -37.06 -33.37
CA LEU A 120 20.23 -38.46 -33.00
C LEU A 120 19.54 -39.46 -33.94
N ASN A 121 18.29 -39.17 -34.34
CA ASN A 121 17.53 -40.00 -35.26
C ASN A 121 18.19 -40.06 -36.64
N ASN A 122 18.65 -38.91 -37.12
CA ASN A 122 19.25 -38.74 -38.45
C ASN A 122 20.71 -39.20 -38.53
N MET A 123 21.36 -39.55 -37.41
CA MET A 123 22.69 -40.15 -37.43
C MET A 123 22.68 -41.49 -38.18
N THR A 124 23.70 -41.69 -39.01
CA THR A 124 24.03 -42.97 -39.65
C THR A 124 24.42 -44.02 -38.60
N LEU A 125 24.41 -45.30 -38.98
CA LEU A 125 24.82 -46.38 -38.10
C LEU A 125 26.28 -46.23 -37.63
N GLU A 126 27.16 -45.76 -38.51
CA GLU A 126 28.57 -45.49 -38.19
C GLU A 126 28.70 -44.39 -37.13
N GLU A 127 28.00 -43.27 -37.29
CA GLU A 127 28.01 -42.17 -36.32
C GLU A 127 27.44 -42.60 -34.95
N LYS A 128 26.36 -43.39 -34.96
CA LYS A 128 25.80 -43.99 -33.73
C LYS A 128 26.81 -44.91 -33.05
N SER A 129 27.51 -45.74 -33.82
CA SER A 129 28.55 -46.65 -33.34
C SER A 129 29.75 -45.91 -32.75
N GLN A 130 30.19 -44.84 -33.40
CA GLN A 130 31.25 -43.97 -32.88
C GLN A 130 30.83 -43.25 -31.60
N LYS A 131 29.58 -42.77 -31.54
CA LYS A 131 29.04 -42.09 -30.37
C LYS A 131 28.99 -43.01 -29.14
N ILE A 132 28.49 -44.23 -29.28
CA ILE A 132 28.45 -45.20 -28.17
C ILE A 132 29.86 -45.68 -27.79
N ARG A 133 30.75 -45.93 -28.76
CA ARG A 133 32.15 -46.29 -28.49
C ARG A 133 32.85 -45.19 -27.69
N LYS A 134 32.71 -43.93 -28.11
CA LYS A 134 33.28 -42.77 -27.40
C LYS A 134 32.71 -42.63 -25.98
N ALA A 135 31.44 -42.96 -25.78
CA ALA A 135 30.82 -42.93 -24.46
C ALA A 135 31.32 -44.05 -23.53
N ILE A 136 31.63 -45.23 -24.06
CA ILE A 136 32.11 -46.38 -23.30
C ILE A 136 33.62 -46.27 -23.00
N CYS A 137 34.44 -46.10 -24.03
CA CYS A 137 35.90 -46.23 -23.94
C CYS A 137 36.68 -44.96 -24.35
N GLY A 138 35.99 -43.84 -24.60
CA GLY A 138 36.62 -42.57 -24.95
C GLY A 138 37.37 -42.64 -26.28
N ASN A 139 38.68 -42.44 -26.24
CA ASN A 139 39.56 -42.48 -27.40
C ASN A 139 40.31 -43.81 -27.56
N LYS A 140 39.97 -44.85 -26.77
CA LYS A 140 40.62 -46.17 -26.89
C LYS A 140 40.20 -46.89 -28.18
N ASP A 141 41.14 -47.66 -28.73
CA ASP A 141 40.91 -48.43 -29.95
C ASP A 141 40.04 -49.67 -29.74
N CYS A 142 39.95 -50.19 -28.52
CA CYS A 142 39.10 -51.33 -28.19
C CYS A 142 38.21 -51.02 -26.98
N ILE A 143 37.05 -51.67 -26.93
CA ILE A 143 36.14 -51.63 -25.78
C ILE A 143 36.58 -52.72 -24.79
N GLU A 144 37.05 -52.32 -23.62
CA GLU A 144 37.37 -53.24 -22.52
C GLU A 144 36.11 -53.60 -21.73
N PHE A 145 36.06 -54.82 -21.21
CA PHE A 145 34.88 -55.30 -20.47
C PHE A 145 34.51 -54.38 -19.29
N TRP A 146 35.50 -53.90 -18.53
CA TRP A 146 35.24 -53.04 -17.38
C TRP A 146 34.74 -51.65 -17.78
N ASP A 147 35.18 -51.11 -18.91
CA ASP A 147 34.64 -49.86 -19.46
C ASP A 147 33.18 -50.03 -19.85
N PHE A 148 32.87 -51.12 -20.57
CA PHE A 148 31.49 -51.46 -20.93
C PHE A 148 30.61 -51.71 -19.70
N TYR A 149 31.07 -52.51 -18.74
CA TYR A 149 30.36 -52.77 -17.49
C TYR A 149 30.07 -51.48 -16.72
N ASN A 150 31.05 -50.59 -16.59
CA ASN A 150 30.88 -49.31 -15.91
C ASN A 150 29.89 -48.38 -16.62
N TYR A 151 29.84 -48.42 -17.95
CA TYR A 151 28.86 -47.68 -18.73
C TYR A 151 27.44 -48.26 -18.59
N MET A 152 27.30 -49.58 -18.65
CA MET A 152 26.00 -50.27 -18.66
C MET A 152 25.37 -50.42 -17.27
N LYS A 153 26.15 -50.48 -16.19
CA LYS A 153 25.60 -50.67 -14.82
C LYS A 153 24.66 -49.53 -14.36
N THR A 154 24.77 -48.34 -14.97
CA THR A 154 23.86 -47.20 -14.70
C THR A 154 22.75 -47.05 -15.75
N ARG A 155 22.65 -48.01 -16.68
CA ARG A 155 21.78 -48.00 -17.87
C ARG A 155 21.11 -49.36 -18.06
N THR A 156 20.89 -50.08 -16.96
CA THR A 156 20.30 -51.43 -17.00
C THR A 156 18.90 -51.43 -17.59
N ASP A 157 18.16 -50.33 -17.42
CA ASP A 157 16.80 -50.14 -17.94
C ASP A 157 16.77 -50.00 -19.48
N ASP A 158 17.91 -49.69 -20.11
CA ASP A 158 18.03 -49.59 -21.56
C ASP A 158 18.23 -50.98 -22.22
N ILE A 159 18.72 -51.98 -21.48
CA ILE A 159 19.09 -53.30 -22.00
C ILE A 159 17.92 -54.02 -22.69
N PRO A 160 16.69 -54.02 -22.14
CA PRO A 160 15.54 -54.67 -22.80
C PRO A 160 15.18 -54.08 -24.17
N ASN A 161 15.62 -52.84 -24.47
CA ASN A 161 15.32 -52.16 -25.73
C ASN A 161 16.29 -52.53 -26.87
N ILE A 162 17.29 -53.39 -26.63
CA ILE A 162 18.23 -53.84 -27.66
C ILE A 162 17.55 -54.91 -28.52
N ILE A 163 17.42 -54.64 -29.81
CA ILE A 163 16.94 -55.61 -30.82
C ILE A 163 18.15 -56.38 -31.35
N TRP A 164 18.06 -57.72 -31.33
CA TRP A 164 19.10 -58.66 -31.78
C TRP A 164 18.99 -58.97 -33.27
#